data_AF-A0A8T4GHJ6-F1
#
_entry.id   AF-A0A8T4GHJ6-F1
#
_cell.length_a   1.000
_cell.length_b   1.000
_cell.length_c   1.000
_cell.angle_alpha   90.00
_cell.angle_beta   90.00
_cell.angle_gamma   90.00
#
_symmetry.space_group_name_H-M   'P 1'
#
loop_
_entity.id
_entity.type
_entity.pdbx_description
1 polymer ?
#
loop_
_entity_poly.entity_id
_entity_poly.type
_entity_poly.pdbx_seq_one_letter_code
_entity_poly.pdbx_strand_id
1 'polypeptide(L)'
;MRSSLCVRHAYSRTSEPSTMSGETPWREAELLRSLYTEEDLTTREVGERLDCSRQAVEEWIHRHDIATRSYNPETPTELQNRSKLESMYLTDGMSTYAIGEQLGCAPSTVHNWLNRHGIETRSVGSQSGALHHRWKGGVDEYYGDNWARQRRKALQRDDLECQRCGISQSEHRKRTDLGLDVHHETPIRTFESPENANSLENLVTLCRSCHNTVEPPNTKQND
;
A
#
# COMPACT_ATOMS: atom_id res chain seq x y z
N MET A 1 -43.80 -29.14 -65.95
CA MET A 1 -42.38 -29.33 -65.56
C MET A 1 -42.39 -30.07 -64.22
N ARG A 2 -42.40 -31.42 -64.28
CA ARG A 2 -41.36 -32.33 -63.74
C ARG A 2 -41.07 -32.09 -62.24
N SER A 3 -41.66 -32.90 -61.35
CA SER A 3 -41.16 -34.21 -60.83
C SER A 3 -40.01 -34.02 -59.84
N SER A 4 -39.86 -34.74 -58.72
CA SER A 4 -40.55 -35.88 -58.12
C SER A 4 -39.98 -36.08 -56.70
N LEU A 5 -40.86 -36.47 -55.77
CA LEU A 5 -40.71 -37.52 -54.73
C LEU A 5 -39.46 -37.56 -53.82
N CYS A 6 -39.70 -37.25 -52.53
CA CYS A 6 -39.51 -38.08 -51.32
C CYS A 6 -38.44 -39.18 -51.33
N VAL A 7 -37.50 -39.17 -50.37
CA VAL A 7 -37.17 -40.32 -49.49
C VAL A 7 -36.59 -39.82 -48.16
N ARG A 8 -37.15 -40.28 -47.03
CA ARG A 8 -36.52 -40.29 -45.70
C ARG A 8 -35.49 -41.43 -45.64
N HIS A 9 -34.28 -41.17 -45.18
CA HIS A 9 -33.40 -42.22 -44.66
C HIS A 9 -32.78 -41.75 -43.34
N ALA A 10 -33.05 -42.51 -42.29
CA ALA A 10 -32.31 -42.47 -41.04
C ALA A 10 -30.92 -43.07 -41.27
N TYR A 11 -29.88 -42.43 -40.75
CA TYR A 11 -28.62 -43.09 -40.44
C TYR A 11 -28.15 -42.63 -39.06
N SER A 12 -28.34 -43.50 -38.08
CA SER A 12 -27.43 -43.56 -36.94
C SER A 12 -26.13 -44.20 -37.42
N ARG A 13 -25.01 -43.49 -37.30
CA ARG A 13 -23.68 -44.06 -37.09
C ARG A 13 -22.90 -43.18 -36.11
N THR A 14 -22.79 -43.75 -34.92
CA THR A 14 -21.73 -43.69 -33.91
C THR A 14 -20.37 -43.13 -34.36
N SER A 15 -19.79 -42.28 -33.48
CA SER A 15 -18.36 -42.13 -33.13
C SER A 15 -17.45 -41.53 -34.23
N GLU A 16 -16.62 -40.51 -34.05
CA GLU A 16 -15.99 -39.82 -32.91
C GLU A 16 -15.66 -38.35 -33.31
N PRO A 17 -15.56 -37.38 -32.39
CA PRO A 17 -15.04 -36.06 -32.72
C PRO A 17 -13.50 -36.10 -32.77
N SER A 18 -12.94 -36.32 -33.95
CA SER A 18 -11.51 -36.09 -34.23
C SER A 18 -11.34 -34.72 -34.89
N THR A 19 -11.08 -33.71 -34.07
CA THR A 19 -10.35 -32.50 -34.48
C THR A 19 -9.42 -32.09 -33.34
N MET A 20 -8.17 -32.54 -33.39
CA MET A 20 -7.10 -31.88 -32.65
C MET A 20 -6.95 -30.45 -33.19
N SER A 21 -7.07 -29.48 -32.30
CA SER A 21 -7.15 -28.05 -32.56
C SER A 21 -5.81 -27.44 -32.96
N GLY A 22 -5.81 -26.57 -33.99
CA GLY A 22 -4.58 -26.06 -34.63
C GLY A 22 -4.30 -24.56 -34.52
N GLU A 23 -5.13 -23.75 -33.86
CA GLU A 23 -4.90 -22.28 -33.79
C GLU A 23 -5.07 -21.67 -32.39
N THR A 24 -5.78 -22.33 -31.46
CA THR A 24 -6.03 -21.80 -30.11
C THR A 24 -6.04 -22.90 -29.03
N PRO A 25 -4.90 -23.52 -28.71
CA PRO A 25 -4.82 -24.63 -27.76
C PRO A 25 -5.30 -24.26 -26.35
N TRP A 26 -5.21 -23.00 -25.94
CA TRP A 26 -5.71 -22.50 -24.65
C TRP A 26 -7.25 -22.50 -24.52
N ARG A 27 -7.99 -22.96 -25.53
CA ARG A 27 -9.45 -23.19 -25.41
C ARG A 27 -9.79 -24.60 -24.92
N GLU A 28 -8.84 -25.51 -24.91
CA GLU A 28 -9.04 -26.89 -24.49
C GLU A 28 -9.05 -26.98 -22.96
N ALA A 29 -10.19 -27.38 -22.39
CA ALA A 29 -10.39 -27.37 -20.94
C ALA A 29 -9.41 -28.32 -20.22
N GLU A 30 -9.14 -29.47 -20.81
CA GLU A 30 -8.27 -30.49 -20.21
C GLU A 30 -6.80 -30.06 -20.23
N LEU A 31 -6.37 -29.44 -21.33
CA LEU A 31 -5.02 -28.88 -21.44
C LEU A 31 -4.80 -27.73 -20.45
N LEU A 32 -5.79 -26.84 -20.30
CA LEU A 32 -5.71 -25.78 -19.30
C LEU A 32 -5.70 -26.35 -17.87
N ARG A 33 -6.49 -27.39 -17.58
CA ARG A 33 -6.47 -28.07 -16.27
C ARG A 33 -5.12 -28.70 -15.99
N SER A 34 -4.56 -29.45 -16.94
CA SER A 34 -3.27 -30.11 -16.74
C SER A 34 -2.17 -29.06 -16.49
N LEU A 35 -2.10 -28.01 -17.33
CA LEU A 35 -1.06 -26.99 -17.20
C LEU A 35 -1.20 -26.14 -15.92
N TYR A 36 -2.42 -25.73 -15.57
CA TYR A 36 -2.66 -24.79 -14.47
C TYR A 36 -2.83 -25.47 -13.11
N THR A 37 -3.43 -26.66 -13.06
CA THR A 37 -3.75 -27.37 -11.81
C THR A 37 -2.78 -28.51 -11.52
N GLU A 38 -2.37 -29.29 -12.53
CA GLU A 38 -1.48 -30.45 -12.32
C GLU A 38 0.00 -30.08 -12.39
N GLU A 39 0.38 -29.25 -13.37
CA GLU A 39 1.74 -28.74 -13.56
C GLU A 39 2.01 -27.44 -12.79
N ASP A 40 1.00 -26.90 -12.07
CA ASP A 40 1.04 -25.70 -11.22
C ASP A 40 1.61 -24.43 -11.89
N LEU A 41 1.44 -24.32 -13.21
CA LEU A 41 1.91 -23.14 -13.94
C LEU A 41 1.03 -21.93 -13.67
N THR A 42 1.66 -20.76 -13.58
CA THR A 42 0.92 -19.50 -13.52
C THR A 42 0.19 -19.21 -14.83
N THR A 43 -0.90 -18.43 -14.80
CA THR A 43 -1.61 -18.01 -16.03
C THR A 43 -0.70 -17.30 -17.04
N ARG A 44 0.41 -16.71 -16.59
CA ARG A 44 1.47 -16.14 -17.44
C ARG A 44 2.29 -17.23 -18.14
N GLU A 45 2.79 -18.20 -17.39
CA GLU A 45 3.60 -19.32 -17.93
C GLU A 45 2.80 -20.19 -18.87
N VAL A 46 1.52 -20.44 -18.57
CA VAL A 46 0.59 -21.09 -19.49
C VAL A 46 0.44 -20.28 -20.78
N GLY A 47 0.34 -18.95 -20.67
CA GLY A 47 0.28 -18.05 -21.82
C GLY A 47 1.54 -18.14 -22.70
N GLU A 48 2.72 -18.09 -22.08
CA GLU A 48 4.01 -18.22 -22.77
C GLU A 48 4.16 -19.59 -23.45
N ARG A 49 3.72 -20.68 -22.81
CA ARG A 49 3.80 -22.04 -23.35
C ARG A 49 2.84 -22.29 -24.49
N LEU A 50 1.69 -21.62 -24.50
CA LEU A 50 0.64 -21.77 -25.51
C LEU A 50 0.62 -20.63 -26.55
N ASP A 51 1.63 -19.76 -26.52
CA ASP A 51 1.75 -18.56 -27.35
C ASP A 51 0.49 -17.69 -27.36
N CYS A 52 -0.04 -17.41 -26.15
CA CYS A 52 -1.22 -16.58 -25.96
C CYS A 52 -1.08 -15.63 -24.77
N SER A 53 -1.98 -14.65 -24.71
CA SER A 53 -1.97 -13.70 -23.59
C SER A 53 -2.43 -14.37 -22.29
N ARG A 54 -1.85 -13.94 -21.16
CA ARG A 54 -2.34 -14.29 -19.80
C ARG A 54 -3.85 -14.09 -19.65
N GLN A 55 -4.40 -13.04 -20.26
CA GLN A 55 -5.83 -12.72 -20.23
C GLN A 55 -6.68 -13.76 -20.96
N ALA A 56 -6.17 -14.31 -22.07
CA ALA A 56 -6.84 -15.40 -22.78
C ALA A 56 -6.90 -16.65 -21.88
N VAL A 57 -5.81 -16.98 -21.19
CA VAL A 57 -5.78 -18.10 -20.24
C VAL A 57 -6.80 -17.90 -19.11
N GLU A 58 -6.87 -16.70 -18.53
CA GLU A 58 -7.84 -16.38 -17.46
C GLU A 58 -9.29 -16.48 -17.92
N GLU A 59 -9.62 -15.95 -19.09
CA GLU A 59 -10.96 -16.04 -19.67
C GLU A 59 -11.41 -17.51 -19.79
N TRP A 60 -10.53 -18.38 -20.28
CA TRP A 60 -10.86 -19.78 -20.52
C TRP A 60 -10.83 -20.65 -19.27
N ILE A 61 -9.98 -20.34 -18.27
CA ILE A 61 -10.06 -20.93 -16.93
C ILE A 61 -11.42 -20.64 -16.29
N HIS A 62 -11.88 -19.39 -16.36
CA HIS A 62 -13.21 -19.01 -15.85
C HIS A 62 -14.35 -19.65 -16.64
N ARG A 63 -14.27 -19.69 -17.97
CA ARG A 63 -15.30 -20.28 -18.83
C ARG A 63 -15.47 -21.79 -18.60
N HIS A 64 -14.38 -22.49 -18.30
CA HIS A 64 -14.36 -23.94 -18.06
C HIS A 64 -14.57 -24.33 -16.60
N ASP A 65 -14.87 -23.35 -15.75
CA ASP A 65 -15.05 -23.52 -14.30
C ASP A 65 -13.86 -24.28 -13.66
N ILE A 66 -12.64 -23.96 -14.12
CA ILE A 66 -11.42 -24.53 -13.58
C ILE A 66 -11.15 -23.85 -12.25
N ALA A 67 -10.99 -24.64 -11.19
CA ALA A 67 -10.73 -24.14 -9.86
C ALA A 67 -9.46 -23.26 -9.86
N THR A 68 -9.65 -21.95 -9.70
CA THR A 68 -8.54 -21.00 -9.62
C THR A 68 -7.83 -21.17 -8.29
N ARG A 69 -6.49 -21.19 -8.30
CA ARG A 69 -5.73 -21.11 -7.06
C ARG A 69 -6.17 -19.85 -6.30
N SER A 70 -6.48 -19.99 -5.02
CA SER A 70 -6.68 -18.81 -4.18
C SER A 70 -5.38 -18.01 -4.22
N TYR A 71 -5.47 -16.69 -4.40
CA TYR A 71 -4.32 -15.79 -4.60
C TYR A 71 -3.28 -15.83 -3.46
N ASN A 72 -3.51 -16.58 -2.37
CA ASN A 72 -2.56 -16.72 -1.30
C ASN A 72 -2.75 -18.05 -0.54
N PRO A 73 -1.97 -19.11 -0.85
CA PRO A 73 -2.17 -20.44 -0.28
C PRO A 73 -1.77 -20.58 1.21
N GLU A 74 -1.10 -19.59 1.82
CA GLU A 74 -0.73 -19.62 3.24
C GLU A 74 -1.13 -18.33 3.98
N THR A 75 -2.43 -18.00 3.99
CA THR A 75 -2.90 -16.93 4.88
C THR A 75 -2.95 -17.40 6.33
N PRO A 76 -2.28 -16.71 7.28
CA PRO A 76 -2.29 -17.06 8.70
C PRO A 76 -3.72 -17.15 9.27
N THR A 77 -4.02 -18.21 10.01
CA THR A 77 -5.37 -18.45 10.57
C THR A 77 -5.80 -17.37 11.55
N GLU A 78 -4.84 -16.69 12.17
CA GLU A 78 -5.00 -15.58 13.09
C GLU A 78 -5.66 -14.36 12.42
N LEU A 79 -5.39 -14.13 11.12
CA LEU A 79 -6.05 -13.06 10.36
C LEU A 79 -7.52 -13.37 10.06
N GLN A 80 -7.88 -14.65 10.03
CA GLN A 80 -9.26 -15.08 9.80
C GLN A 80 -10.14 -14.87 11.05
N ASN A 81 -9.54 -14.89 12.23
CA ASN A 81 -10.23 -14.61 13.48
C ASN A 81 -10.35 -13.09 13.70
N ARG A 82 -11.55 -12.55 13.49
CA ARG A 82 -11.86 -11.12 13.67
C ARG A 82 -11.36 -10.58 15.01
N SER A 83 -11.70 -11.23 16.12
CA SER A 83 -11.33 -10.75 17.46
C SER A 83 -9.83 -10.75 17.69
N LYS A 84 -9.11 -11.73 17.13
CA LYS A 84 -7.65 -11.78 17.22
C LYS A 84 -7.00 -10.64 16.44
N LEU A 85 -7.45 -10.41 15.20
CA LEU A 85 -6.96 -9.33 14.36
C LEU A 85 -7.30 -7.95 14.93
N GLU A 86 -8.51 -7.78 15.47
CA GLU A 86 -8.96 -6.57 16.15
C GLU A 86 -8.09 -6.27 17.38
N SER A 87 -7.79 -7.27 18.20
CA SER A 87 -6.87 -7.13 19.33
C SER A 87 -5.48 -6.67 18.88
N MET A 88 -4.88 -7.35 17.90
CA MET A 88 -3.54 -7.00 17.41
C MET A 88 -3.50 -5.57 16.85
N TYR A 89 -4.54 -5.16 16.12
CA TYR A 89 -4.55 -3.88 15.41
C TYR A 89 -4.98 -2.68 16.26
N LEU A 90 -6.03 -2.83 17.08
CA LEU A 90 -6.60 -1.74 17.89
C LEU A 90 -6.07 -1.76 19.32
N THR A 91 -6.06 -2.92 19.98
CA THR A 91 -5.67 -3.05 21.38
C THR A 91 -4.15 -2.98 21.55
N ASP A 92 -3.43 -3.81 20.81
CA ASP A 92 -1.97 -3.89 20.87
C ASP A 92 -1.31 -2.79 20.01
N GLY A 93 -2.10 -2.01 19.27
CA GLY A 93 -1.66 -0.87 18.47
C GLY A 93 -0.76 -1.22 17.29
N MET A 94 -0.63 -2.51 16.94
CA MET A 94 0.31 -2.97 15.93
C MET A 94 -0.01 -2.37 14.55
N SER A 95 1.02 -2.16 13.73
CA SER A 95 0.86 -1.79 12.32
C SER A 95 0.53 -3.00 11.45
N THR A 96 -0.08 -2.77 10.28
CA THR A 96 -0.27 -3.84 9.29
C THR A 96 1.05 -4.50 8.90
N TYR A 97 2.16 -3.77 9.01
CA TYR A 97 3.50 -4.28 8.79
C TYR A 97 3.98 -5.15 9.94
N ALA A 98 3.83 -4.71 11.19
CA ALA A 98 4.21 -5.50 12.36
C ALA A 98 3.38 -6.79 12.46
N ILE A 99 2.08 -6.72 12.16
CA ILE A 99 1.21 -7.91 12.08
C ILE A 99 1.67 -8.82 10.93
N GLY A 100 2.02 -8.24 9.78
CA GLY A 100 2.52 -9.00 8.63
C GLY A 100 3.83 -9.74 8.94
N GLU A 101 4.79 -9.05 9.55
CA GLU A 101 6.06 -9.62 10.00
C GLU A 101 5.84 -10.73 11.04
N GLN A 102 5.02 -10.47 12.06
CA GLN A 102 4.72 -11.44 13.11
C GLN A 102 4.05 -12.72 12.57
N LEU A 103 3.19 -12.58 11.56
CA LEU A 103 2.43 -13.70 11.00
C LEU A 103 3.04 -14.24 9.70
N GLY A 104 4.19 -13.75 9.26
CA GLY A 104 4.86 -14.20 8.04
C GLY A 104 4.07 -13.92 6.75
N CYS A 105 3.33 -12.82 6.67
CA CYS A 105 2.54 -12.48 5.50
C CYS A 105 2.69 -11.00 5.07
N ALA A 106 2.29 -10.70 3.83
CA ALA A 106 2.38 -9.33 3.32
C ALA A 106 1.46 -8.37 4.11
N PRO A 107 1.87 -7.10 4.36
CA PRO A 107 1.03 -6.10 5.03
C PRO A 107 -0.30 -5.83 4.30
N SER A 108 -0.32 -5.99 2.98
CA SER A 108 -1.53 -5.91 2.15
C SER A 108 -2.52 -7.04 2.48
N THR A 109 -2.03 -8.24 2.80
CA THR A 109 -2.86 -9.35 3.26
C THR A 109 -3.56 -8.99 4.58
N VAL A 110 -2.83 -8.40 5.53
CA VAL A 110 -3.41 -7.92 6.79
C VAL A 110 -4.47 -6.85 6.54
N HIS A 111 -4.18 -5.86 5.69
CA HIS A 111 -5.14 -4.81 5.34
C HIS A 111 -6.43 -5.36 4.72
N ASN A 112 -6.31 -6.34 3.82
CA ASN A 112 -7.47 -6.99 3.21
C ASN A 112 -8.35 -7.69 4.25
N TRP A 113 -7.76 -8.32 5.25
CA TRP A 113 -8.50 -8.96 6.34
C TRP A 113 -9.15 -7.96 7.30
N LEU A 114 -8.51 -6.83 7.59
CA LEU A 114 -9.13 -5.73 8.34
C LEU A 114 -10.41 -5.23 7.64
N ASN A 115 -10.32 -5.00 6.32
CA ASN A 115 -11.47 -4.58 5.51
C ASN A 115 -12.57 -5.67 5.47
N ARG A 116 -12.19 -6.93 5.30
CA ARG A 116 -13.14 -8.06 5.27
C ARG A 116 -13.92 -8.22 6.57
N HIS A 117 -13.28 -7.96 7.72
CA HIS A 117 -13.90 -8.02 9.04
C HIS A 117 -14.62 -6.73 9.46
N GLY A 118 -14.59 -5.69 8.60
CA GLY A 118 -15.17 -4.38 8.89
C GLY A 118 -14.48 -3.67 10.06
N ILE A 119 -13.19 -3.92 10.28
CA ILE A 119 -12.41 -3.24 11.31
C ILE A 119 -11.95 -1.91 10.73
N GLU A 120 -12.33 -0.81 11.40
CA GLU A 120 -11.97 0.53 10.94
C GLU A 120 -10.45 0.69 10.90
N THR A 121 -9.94 1.04 9.72
CA THR A 121 -8.50 1.23 9.53
C THR A 121 -8.11 2.68 9.76
N ARG A 122 -6.97 2.86 10.41
CA ARG A 122 -6.38 4.18 10.67
C ARG A 122 -6.13 4.92 9.35
N SER A 123 -6.39 6.23 9.30
CA SER A 123 -6.20 7.00 8.06
C SER A 123 -4.73 6.96 7.61
N VAL A 124 -4.51 7.04 6.29
CA VAL A 124 -3.16 7.01 5.71
C VAL A 124 -2.36 8.19 6.27
N GLY A 125 -1.23 7.91 6.94
CA GLY A 125 -0.43 8.92 7.64
C GLY A 125 -0.83 9.23 9.09
N SER A 126 -1.83 8.55 9.66
CA SER A 126 -2.31 8.78 11.04
C SER A 126 -1.36 8.32 12.15
N GLN A 127 -0.42 7.42 11.85
CA GLN A 127 0.58 7.00 12.83
C GLN A 127 1.88 7.74 12.54
N SER A 128 2.05 8.88 13.20
CA SER A 128 3.31 9.60 13.31
C SER A 128 4.08 9.11 14.54
N GLY A 129 5.40 9.30 14.55
CA GLY A 129 6.25 8.95 15.68
C GLY A 129 6.25 7.44 15.98
N ALA A 130 6.13 7.08 17.26
CA ALA A 130 6.41 5.75 17.78
C ALA A 130 5.63 4.58 17.18
N LEU A 131 4.49 4.91 16.57
CA LEU A 131 3.55 3.94 16.05
C LEU A 131 3.77 3.67 14.55
N HIS A 132 4.60 4.44 13.85
CA HIS A 132 4.88 4.22 12.44
C HIS A 132 5.94 3.12 12.25
N HIS A 133 5.68 2.09 11.45
CA HIS A 133 6.62 0.96 11.28
C HIS A 133 7.99 1.35 10.71
N ARG A 134 8.11 2.51 10.03
CA ARG A 134 9.41 3.04 9.55
C ARG A 134 10.12 3.90 10.59
N TRP A 135 9.52 4.14 11.75
CA TRP A 135 10.08 4.95 12.81
C TRP A 135 11.06 4.11 13.63
N LYS A 136 12.34 4.53 13.61
CA LYS A 136 13.44 3.90 14.35
C LYS A 136 13.84 4.75 15.56
N GLY A 137 12.85 5.25 16.29
CA GLY A 137 13.05 6.25 17.32
C GLY A 137 13.01 7.67 16.75
N GLY A 138 12.28 8.53 17.45
CA GLY A 138 12.29 9.96 17.30
C GLY A 138 12.76 10.46 18.65
N VAL A 139 13.90 11.13 18.65
CA VAL A 139 14.33 11.90 19.82
C VAL A 139 13.22 12.91 20.08
N ASP A 140 12.63 12.87 21.29
CA ASP A 140 12.17 14.11 21.89
C ASP A 140 13.44 14.93 22.07
N GLU A 141 13.84 15.62 21.00
CA GLU A 141 15.11 16.29 20.89
C GLU A 141 15.00 17.43 21.91
N TYR A 142 15.59 17.24 23.09
CA TYR A 142 15.58 18.25 24.14
C TYR A 142 16.16 19.54 23.55
N TYR A 143 15.28 20.49 23.22
CA TYR A 143 15.64 21.75 22.57
C TYR A 143 16.23 22.77 23.54
N GLY A 144 16.54 22.38 24.79
CA GLY A 144 17.05 23.28 25.81
C GLY A 144 15.95 24.13 26.46
N ASP A 145 16.23 24.59 27.69
CA ASP A 145 15.26 25.33 28.51
C ASP A 145 14.88 26.69 27.89
N ASN A 146 15.73 27.26 27.03
CA ASN A 146 15.48 28.55 26.39
C ASN A 146 14.57 28.46 25.16
N TRP A 147 14.22 27.25 24.69
CA TRP A 147 13.47 27.05 23.44
C TRP A 147 12.16 27.82 23.40
N ALA A 148 11.30 27.66 24.41
CA ALA A 148 10.00 28.32 24.45
C ALA A 148 10.10 29.86 24.35
N ARG A 149 11.14 30.44 24.96
CA ARG A 149 11.43 31.88 24.91
C ARG A 149 11.94 32.29 23.53
N GLN A 150 12.87 31.54 22.94
CA GLN A 150 13.45 31.86 21.64
C GLN A 150 12.45 31.65 20.49
N ARG A 151 11.64 30.59 20.55
CA ARG A 151 10.52 30.35 19.63
C ARG A 151 9.53 31.52 19.61
N ARG A 152 9.16 32.06 20.77
CA ARG A 152 8.25 33.21 20.84
C ARG A 152 8.87 34.46 20.22
N LYS A 153 10.17 34.70 20.44
CA LYS A 153 10.89 35.83 19.84
C LYS A 153 11.01 35.70 18.32
N ALA A 154 11.27 34.50 17.80
CA ALA A 154 11.31 34.25 16.35
C ALA A 154 9.94 34.54 15.71
N LEU A 155 8.87 34.01 16.30
CA LEU A 155 7.50 34.29 15.87
C LEU A 155 7.14 35.79 15.90
N GLN A 156 7.61 36.52 16.90
CA GLN A 156 7.41 37.96 17.01
C GLN A 156 8.24 38.76 16.01
N ARG A 157 9.51 38.38 15.78
CA ARG A 157 10.39 38.98 14.77
C ARG A 157 9.80 38.84 13.37
N ASP A 158 9.20 37.69 13.11
CA ASP A 158 8.66 37.30 11.81
C ASP A 158 7.20 37.78 11.61
N ASP A 159 6.71 38.70 12.45
CA ASP A 159 5.35 39.26 12.41
C ASP A 159 4.22 38.21 12.39
N LEU A 160 4.47 37.02 12.95
CA LEU A 160 3.59 35.86 12.87
C LEU A 160 3.25 35.47 11.42
N GLU A 161 4.21 35.63 10.51
CA GLU A 161 4.10 35.28 9.10
C GLU A 161 5.16 34.26 8.70
N CYS A 162 4.77 33.34 7.80
CA CYS A 162 5.72 32.44 7.17
C CYS A 162 6.73 33.23 6.34
N GLN A 163 8.01 33.16 6.67
CA GLN A 163 9.07 33.91 5.99
C GLN A 163 9.35 33.44 4.55
N ARG A 164 8.70 32.36 4.10
CA ARG A 164 8.82 31.84 2.73
C ARG A 164 7.62 32.16 1.83
N CYS A 165 6.40 32.10 2.35
CA CYS A 165 5.19 32.28 1.54
C CYS A 165 4.27 33.42 2.01
N GLY A 166 4.59 34.07 3.13
CA GLY A 166 3.84 35.20 3.67
C GLY A 166 2.49 34.87 4.30
N ILE A 167 2.11 33.58 4.43
CA ILE A 167 0.85 33.25 5.12
C ILE A 167 0.97 33.61 6.61
N SER A 168 -0.01 34.37 7.11
CA SER A 168 -0.08 34.73 8.51
C SER A 168 -0.52 33.55 9.38
N GLN A 169 -0.18 33.59 10.67
CA GLN A 169 -0.55 32.56 11.62
C GLN A 169 -2.07 32.40 11.74
N SER A 170 -2.82 33.50 11.69
CA SER A 170 -4.29 33.47 11.77
C SER A 170 -4.89 32.78 10.55
N GLU A 171 -4.39 33.08 9.35
CA GLU A 171 -4.85 32.47 8.11
C GLU A 171 -4.45 30.98 8.03
N HIS A 172 -3.22 30.64 8.43
CA HIS A 172 -2.77 29.24 8.46
C HIS A 172 -3.59 28.39 9.44
N ARG A 173 -3.89 28.93 10.64
CA ARG A 173 -4.76 28.27 11.63
C ARG A 173 -6.16 28.04 11.09
N LYS A 174 -6.76 29.02 10.40
CA LYS A 174 -8.09 28.85 9.79
C LYS A 174 -8.11 27.73 8.74
N ARG A 175 -7.02 27.54 8.00
CA ARG A 175 -6.94 26.55 6.92
C ARG A 175 -6.61 25.14 7.39
N THR A 176 -5.83 25.00 8.46
CA THR A 176 -5.20 23.72 8.85
C THR A 176 -5.43 23.32 10.30
N ASP A 177 -6.04 24.20 11.11
CA ASP A 177 -6.11 24.11 12.58
C ASP A 177 -4.75 24.12 13.30
N LEU A 178 -3.65 24.31 12.56
CA LEU A 178 -2.28 24.33 13.07
C LEU A 178 -1.69 25.75 13.03
N GLY A 179 -0.84 26.06 14.01
CA GLY A 179 -0.04 27.29 14.01
C GLY A 179 1.14 27.23 13.05
N LEU A 180 1.85 28.35 12.90
CA LEU A 180 3.18 28.35 12.30
C LEU A 180 4.19 27.65 13.20
N ASP A 181 5.16 27.00 12.56
CA ASP A 181 6.29 26.32 13.19
C ASP A 181 7.53 27.21 13.14
N VAL A 182 8.52 26.91 13.98
CA VAL A 182 9.84 27.57 13.96
C VAL A 182 10.87 26.50 13.65
N HIS A 183 11.61 26.70 12.57
CA HIS A 183 12.61 25.78 12.04
C HIS A 183 14.02 26.25 12.42
N HIS A 184 14.91 25.31 12.72
CA HIS A 184 16.34 25.57 12.81
C HIS A 184 16.98 25.47 11.42
N GLU A 185 17.54 26.57 10.91
CA GLU A 185 18.23 26.60 9.60
C GLU A 185 19.44 25.66 9.58
N THR A 186 20.20 25.65 10.67
CA THR A 186 21.24 24.66 10.94
C THR A 186 20.73 23.69 12.01
N PRO A 187 20.71 22.37 11.77
CA PRO A 187 20.12 21.39 12.70
C PRO A 187 20.73 21.44 14.10
N ILE A 188 19.90 21.36 15.15
CA ILE A 188 20.33 21.42 16.56
C ILE A 188 21.50 20.48 16.89
N ARG A 189 21.53 19.29 16.29
CA ARG A 189 22.59 18.28 16.46
C ARG A 189 24.00 18.72 16.03
N THR A 190 24.14 19.84 15.31
CA THR A 190 25.45 20.37 14.90
C THR A 190 26.05 21.34 15.90
N PHE A 191 25.31 21.70 16.96
CA PHE A 191 25.75 22.64 17.99
C PHE A 191 26.17 21.91 19.25
N GLU A 192 27.11 22.51 20.00
CA GLU A 192 27.57 21.98 21.29
C GLU A 192 26.48 21.98 22.36
N SER A 193 25.51 22.90 22.25
CA SER A 193 24.35 22.95 23.14
C SER A 193 23.08 23.38 22.40
N PRO A 194 21.90 22.93 22.84
CA PRO A 194 20.61 23.40 22.33
C PRO A 194 20.43 24.92 22.40
N GLU A 195 20.97 25.56 23.44
CA GLU A 195 20.85 27.00 23.64
C GLU A 195 21.54 27.80 22.53
N ASN A 196 22.68 27.29 22.03
CA ASN A 196 23.43 27.88 20.92
C ASN A 196 22.64 27.74 19.60
N ALA A 197 22.04 26.56 19.38
CA ALA A 197 21.18 26.33 18.22
C ALA A 197 19.95 27.25 18.21
N ASN A 198 19.46 27.65 19.39
CA ASN A 198 18.29 28.51 19.54
C ASN A 198 18.58 30.02 19.37
N SER A 199 19.71 30.41 18.77
CA SER A 199 19.94 31.79 18.33
C SER A 199 18.87 32.22 17.32
N LEU A 200 18.36 33.46 17.42
CA LEU A 200 17.35 33.95 16.48
C LEU A 200 17.81 33.90 15.03
N GLU A 201 19.10 34.07 14.79
CA GLU A 201 19.69 33.99 13.45
C GLU A 201 19.63 32.58 12.86
N ASN A 202 19.56 31.56 13.70
CA ASN A 202 19.40 30.16 13.29
C ASN A 202 17.92 29.72 13.26
N LEU A 203 16.98 30.61 13.58
CA LEU A 203 15.55 30.30 13.62
C LEU A 203 14.76 31.04 12.54
N VAL A 204 13.84 30.33 11.89
CA VAL A 204 12.92 30.90 10.89
C VAL A 204 11.49 30.42 11.11
N THR A 205 10.51 31.33 11.05
CA THR A 205 9.09 30.98 11.12
C THR A 205 8.57 30.50 9.77
N LEU A 206 8.01 29.30 9.72
CA LEU A 206 7.49 28.69 8.50
C LEU A 206 6.10 28.06 8.72
N CYS A 207 5.28 28.02 7.67
CA CYS A 207 4.07 27.20 7.66
C CYS A 207 4.41 25.71 7.43
N ARG A 208 3.49 24.79 7.76
CA ARG A 208 3.75 23.35 7.69
C ARG A 208 4.23 22.89 6.30
N SER A 209 3.66 23.42 5.23
CA SER A 209 4.06 23.06 3.86
C SER A 209 5.47 23.56 3.51
N CYS A 210 5.80 24.80 3.87
CA CYS A 210 7.13 25.36 3.66
C CYS A 210 8.18 24.67 4.54
N HIS A 211 7.83 24.34 5.79
CA HIS A 211 8.67 23.61 6.74
C HIS A 211 9.09 22.24 6.17
N ASN A 212 8.11 21.45 5.72
CA ASN A 212 8.35 20.14 5.11
C ASN A 212 9.21 20.19 3.83
N THR A 213 9.30 21.35 3.19
CA THR A 213 10.12 21.52 1.97
C THR A 213 11.57 21.84 2.30
N VAL A 214 11.84 22.45 3.46
CA VAL A 214 13.20 22.82 3.88
C VAL A 214 13.85 21.78 4.79
N GLU A 215 13.05 20.94 5.46
CA GLU A 215 13.59 19.80 6.20
C GLU A 215 14.37 18.88 5.24
N PRO A 216 15.68 18.69 5.44
CA PRO A 216 16.40 17.69 4.66
C PRO A 216 15.80 16.31 4.98
N PRO A 217 15.67 15.40 3.97
CA PRO A 217 15.30 14.03 4.25
C PRO A 217 16.28 13.46 5.28
N ASN A 218 15.75 12.80 6.30
CA ASN A 218 16.50 12.30 7.44
C ASN A 218 17.63 11.36 6.98
N THR A 219 18.83 11.90 6.76
CA THR A 219 20.00 11.22 6.17
C THR A 219 20.85 10.51 7.24
N LYS A 220 20.22 9.92 8.24
CA LYS A 220 20.87 8.95 9.13
C LYS A 220 20.04 7.68 9.23
N GLN A 221 20.04 6.94 8.12
CA GLN A 221 19.78 5.51 8.09
C GLN A 221 20.80 4.95 7.12
N ASN A 222 21.91 4.44 7.65
CA ASN A 222 22.88 3.50 7.07
C ASN A 222 24.25 3.83 7.67
N ASP A 223 24.49 3.33 8.87
CA ASP A 223 25.76 2.76 9.33
C ASP A 223 25.43 1.76 10.43
#